data_AF-C2XYB8-F1
#
_entry.id   AF-C2XYB8-F1
#
_cell.length_a   1.000
_cell.length_b   1.000
_cell.length_c   1.000
_cell.angle_alpha   90.00
_cell.angle_beta   90.00
_cell.angle_gamma   90.00
#
_symmetry.space_group_name_H-M   'P 1'
#
loop_
_entity.id
_entity.type
_entity.pdbx_description
1 polymer ?
#
loop_
_entity_poly.entity_id
_entity_poly.type
_entity_poly.pdbx_seq_one_letter_code
_entity_poly.pdbx_strand_id
1 'polypeptide(L)' 'MPQCPLYEEVLDTQMFGLSREVDFAVRLGLIAEEQGKAMLGELERELSALHEAFTNKQQ' A
#
# COMPACT_ATOMS: atom_id res chain seq x y z
N MET A 1 -16.95 -4.13 8.47
CA MET A 1 -15.47 -4.08 8.54
C MET A 1 -14.92 -3.67 7.18
N PRO A 2 -13.88 -2.81 7.13
CA PRO A 2 -13.07 -2.43 8.28
C PRO A 2 -13.44 -1.03 8.79
N GLN A 3 -14.48 -0.95 9.63
CA GLN A 3 -14.67 0.17 10.57
C GLN A 3 -13.81 -0.02 11.83
N CYS A 4 -12.85 -0.94 11.79
CA CYS A 4 -11.98 -1.24 12.91
C CYS A 4 -10.71 -0.40 12.72
N PRO A 5 -10.42 0.59 13.59
CA PRO A 5 -9.24 1.44 13.48
C PRO A 5 -7.94 0.61 13.35
N LEU A 6 -7.93 -0.58 13.94
CA LEU A 6 -6.83 -1.54 13.86
C LEU A 6 -6.51 -1.99 12.42
N TYR A 7 -7.49 -2.00 11.51
CA TYR A 7 -7.25 -2.46 10.13
C TYR A 7 -6.44 -1.45 9.32
N GLU A 8 -6.70 -0.16 9.49
CA GLU A 8 -5.90 0.91 8.86
C GLU A 8 -4.46 0.86 9.38
N GLU A 9 -4.26 0.71 10.70
CA GLU A 9 -2.92 0.59 11.29
C GLU A 9 -2.14 -0.63 10.78
N VAL A 10 -2.84 -1.76 10.56
CA VAL A 10 -2.24 -2.95 9.97
C VAL A 10 -1.88 -2.70 8.51
N LEU A 11 -2.76 -2.07 7.73
CA LEU A 11 -2.49 -1.75 6.32
C LEU A 11 -1.29 -0.82 6.18
N ASP A 12 -1.21 0.23 7.00
CA ASP A 12 -0.06 1.15 7.03
C ASP A 12 1.25 0.42 7.34
N THR A 13 1.21 -0.50 8.32
CA THR A 13 2.38 -1.31 8.67
C THR A 13 2.80 -2.23 7.53
N GLN A 14 1.84 -2.84 6.82
CA GLN A 14 2.12 -3.70 5.66
C GLN A 14 2.69 -2.90 4.48
N MET A 15 2.13 -1.71 4.20
CA MET A 15 2.64 -0.79 3.19
C MET A 15 4.08 -0.36 3.47
N PHE A 16 4.37 -0.05 4.75
CA PHE A 16 5.74 0.27 5.15
C PHE A 16 6.68 -0.91 4.94
N GLY A 17 6.29 -2.13 5.35
CA GLY A 17 7.07 -3.35 5.14
C GLY A 17 7.42 -3.57 3.68
N LEU A 18 6.42 -3.53 2.80
CA LEU A 18 6.62 -3.67 1.35
C LEU A 18 7.53 -2.57 0.80
N SER A 19 7.39 -1.33 1.26
CA SER A 19 8.27 -0.23 0.83
C SER A 19 9.74 -0.50 1.12
N ARG A 20 10.05 -1.18 2.24
CA ARG A 20 11.42 -1.54 2.61
C ARG A 20 11.96 -2.67 1.74
N GLU A 21 11.13 -3.65 1.41
CA GLU A 21 11.51 -4.74 0.50
C GLU A 21 11.78 -4.23 -0.92
N VAL A 22 10.94 -3.32 -1.42
CA VAL A 22 11.13 -2.67 -2.72
C VAL A 22 12.40 -1.81 -2.72
N ASP A 23 12.63 -0.99 -1.69
CA ASP A 23 13.86 -0.21 -1.54
C ASP A 23 15.10 -1.11 -1.54
N PHE A 24 15.04 -2.23 -0.82
CA PHE A 24 16.13 -3.21 -0.79
C PHE A 24 16.43 -3.78 -2.17
N ALA A 25 15.40 -4.19 -2.92
CA ALA A 25 15.56 -4.72 -4.28
C ALA A 25 16.11 -3.66 -5.27
N VAL A 26 15.67 -2.40 -5.14
CA VAL A 26 16.19 -1.27 -5.94
C VAL A 26 17.66 -1.02 -5.64
N ARG A 27 18.06 -1.02 -4.36
CA ARG A 27 19.45 -0.83 -3.95
C ARG A 27 20.39 -1.94 -4.41
N LEU A 28 19.87 -3.15 -4.60
CA LEU A 28 20.60 -4.27 -5.19
C LEU A 28 20.62 -4.25 -6.72
N GLY A 29 19.92 -3.32 -7.37
CA GLY A 29 19.79 -3.25 -8.82
C GLY A 29 18.95 -4.39 -9.42
N LEU A 30 18.16 -5.08 -8.61
CA LEU A 30 17.26 -6.15 -9.05
C LEU A 30 15.99 -5.59 -9.71
N ILE A 31 15.63 -4.36 -9.36
CA ILE A 31 14.46 -3.64 -9.86
C ILE A 31 14.87 -2.19 -10.13
N ALA A 32 14.34 -1.59 -11.20
CA ALA A 32 14.54 -0.16 -11.48
C ALA A 32 13.73 0.70 -10.50
N GLU A 33 14.25 1.87 -10.11
CA GLU A 33 13.58 2.79 -9.18
C GLU A 33 12.14 3.14 -9.64
N GLU A 34 11.97 3.44 -10.92
CA GLU A 34 10.66 3.76 -11.50
C GLU A 34 9.68 2.59 -11.42
N GLN A 35 10.17 1.35 -11.54
CA GLN A 35 9.33 0.17 -11.38
C GLN A 35 8.94 -0.04 -9.91
N GLY A 36 9.85 0.23 -8.97
CA GLY A 36 9.55 0.23 -7.54
C GLY A 36 8.46 1.26 -7.17
N LYS A 37 8.58 2.49 -7.69
CA LYS A 37 7.55 3.53 -7.52
C LYS A 37 6.21 3.12 -8.11
N ALA A 38 6.20 2.53 -9.31
CA ALA A 38 4.98 2.07 -9.96
C ALA A 38 4.26 0.99 -9.13
N MET A 39 4.99 0.02 -8.57
CA MET A 39 4.41 -1.01 -7.71
C MET A 39 3.75 -0.43 -6.45
N LEU A 40 4.45 0.46 -5.75
CA LEU A 40 3.91 1.09 -4.54
C LEU A 40 2.71 2.00 -4.85
N GLY A 41 2.80 2.78 -5.93
CA GLY A 41 1.72 3.68 -6.34
C GLY A 41 0.46 2.94 -6.83
N GLU A 42 0.62 1.78 -7.47
CA GLU A 42 -0.50 0.92 -7.83
C GLU A 42 -1.21 0.40 -6.58
N LEU A 43 -0.46 -0.11 -5.59
CA LEU A 43 -1.04 -0.62 -4.36
C LEU A 43 -1.72 0.47 -3.52
N GLU A 44 -1.12 1.67 -3.43
CA GLU A 44 -1.75 2.82 -2.78
C GLU A 44 -3.10 3.18 -3.43
N ARG A 45 -3.19 3.14 -4.77
CA ARG A 45 -4.44 3.41 -5.48
C ARG A 45 -5.52 2.37 -5.16
N GLU A 46 -5.16 1.08 -5.15
CA GLU A 46 -6.10 0.00 -4.82
C GLU A 46 -6.57 0.08 -3.36
N LEU A 47 -5.67 0.40 -2.42
CA LEU A 47 -6.02 0.63 -1.02
C LEU A 47 -6.94 1.85 -0.85
N SER A 48 -6.70 2.92 -1.58
CA SER A 48 -7.57 4.11 -1.57
C SER A 48 -8.97 3.76 -2.08
N ALA A 49 -9.07 3.04 -3.20
CA ALA A 49 -10.35 2.57 -3.73
C ALA A 49 -11.08 1.63 -2.77
N LEU A 50 -10.35 0.76 -2.07
CA LEU A 50 -10.89 -0.11 -1.03
C LEU A 50 -11.48 0.72 0.12
N HIS A 51 -10.72 1.70 0.63
CA HIS A 51 -11.13 2.59 1.70
C HIS A 51 -12.40 3.37 1.32
N GLU A 52 -12.44 3.95 0.12
CA GLU A 52 -13.62 4.64 -0.41
C GLU A 52 -14.84 3.72 -0.53
N ALA A 53 -14.67 2.49 -1.04
CA ALA A 53 -15.78 1.55 -1.20
C ALA A 53 -16.41 1.11 0.15
N PHE A 54 -15.63 1.09 1.23
CA PHE A 54 -16.13 0.78 2.57
C PHE A 54 -16.74 1.98 3.28
N THR A 55 -16.19 3.18 3.06
CA THR A 55 -16.71 4.42 3.65
C THR A 55 -18.00 4.88 2.95
N ASN A 56 -18.13 4.69 1.64
CA ASN A 56 -19.32 5.06 0.86
C ASN A 56 -20.53 4.12 1.07
N LYS A 57 -20.35 2.92 1.64
CA LYS A 57 -21.45 2.01 2.01
C LYS A 57 -22.21 2.42 3.28
N GLN A 58 -21.89 3.58 3.86
CA GLN A 58 -22.48 4.11 5.09
C GLN A 58 -23.51 5.23 4.85
N GLN A 59 -23.94 5.46 3.60
CA GLN A 59 -24.97 6.45 3.26
C GLN A 59 -26.25 5.81 2.72
#